data_AF-K7ZPT0-F1
#
_entry.id   AF-K7ZPT0-F1
#
_cell.length_a   1.000
_cell.length_b   1.000
_cell.length_c   1.000
_cell.angle_alpha   90.00
_cell.angle_beta   90.00
_cell.angle_gamma   90.00
#
_symmetry.space_group_name_H-M   'P 1'
#
loop_
_entity.id
_entity.type
_entity.pdbx_description
1 polymer ?
#
loop_
_entity_poly.entity_id
_entity_poly.type
_entity_poly.pdbx_seq_one_letter_code
_entity_poly.pdbx_strand_id
1 'polypeptide(L)'
;VNFVERRYPGLIPHLSSCRSPQQMMGATVKNHFAELAGVPRDKLYVVSIVPCLAKKVEAARPEFAAGGVRDVDAVLTTTEMLDMIKLTRIDAARVEPCDFDDPYKRVSSAGVLFGASGGVAEASLRMAVEKLTGTPRPQGLVFEEVRGFAGVKEALVEAGKMKIRVAVVSGLHNAEPIIERVLTGEDCGYDLIEV
;
A
#
# COMPACT_ATOMS: atom_id res chain seq x y z
N VAL A 1 -10.49 -4.10 0.03
CA VAL A 1 -10.58 -5.54 -0.29
C VAL A 1 -11.75 -6.22 0.40
N ASN A 2 -11.72 -6.48 1.73
CA ASN A 2 -12.84 -7.17 2.43
C ASN A 2 -14.23 -6.55 2.17
N PHE A 3 -14.31 -5.22 2.06
CA PHE A 3 -15.56 -4.52 1.74
C PHE A 3 -16.13 -4.94 0.38
N VAL A 4 -15.27 -4.97 -0.65
CA VAL A 4 -15.62 -5.42 -2.01
C VAL A 4 -15.98 -6.92 -2.00
N GLU A 5 -15.16 -7.76 -1.39
CA GLU A 5 -15.39 -9.22 -1.34
C GLU A 5 -16.73 -9.58 -0.68
N ARG A 6 -17.17 -8.82 0.34
CA ARG A 6 -18.39 -9.11 1.10
C ARG A 6 -19.64 -8.43 0.56
N ARG A 7 -19.54 -7.20 0.08
CA ARG A 7 -20.71 -6.36 -0.26
C ARG A 7 -20.87 -6.13 -1.77
N TYR A 8 -19.76 -6.10 -2.51
CA TYR A 8 -19.75 -5.75 -3.93
C TYR A 8 -18.83 -6.67 -4.75
N PRO A 9 -19.03 -8.00 -4.72
CA PRO A 9 -18.12 -8.95 -5.37
C PRO A 9 -17.99 -8.74 -6.89
N GLY A 10 -19.00 -8.12 -7.53
CA GLY A 10 -18.93 -7.71 -8.93
C GLY A 10 -17.80 -6.73 -9.26
N LEU A 11 -17.24 -6.04 -8.26
CA LEU A 11 -16.09 -5.14 -8.43
C LEU A 11 -14.73 -5.83 -8.28
N ILE A 12 -14.66 -7.11 -7.92
CA ILE A 12 -13.39 -7.84 -7.80
C ILE A 12 -12.53 -7.73 -9.07
N PRO A 13 -13.07 -7.84 -10.31
CA PRO A 13 -12.29 -7.68 -11.52
C PRO A 13 -11.65 -6.30 -11.71
N HIS A 14 -12.16 -5.26 -11.02
CA HIS A 14 -11.61 -3.90 -11.07
C HIS A 14 -10.54 -3.64 -10.00
N LEU A 15 -10.38 -4.54 -9.02
CA LEU A 15 -9.31 -4.41 -8.04
C LEU A 15 -7.95 -4.66 -8.70
N SER A 16 -6.96 -3.85 -8.33
CA SER A 16 -5.58 -4.11 -8.75
C SER A 16 -5.16 -5.52 -8.33
N SER A 17 -4.52 -6.25 -9.25
CA SER A 17 -3.93 -7.56 -8.98
C SER A 17 -2.68 -7.49 -8.11
N CYS A 18 -2.17 -6.28 -7.84
CA CYS A 18 -1.03 -6.08 -6.97
C CYS A 18 -1.36 -6.50 -5.53
N ARG A 19 -0.43 -7.23 -4.92
CA ARG A 19 -0.41 -7.44 -3.46
C ARG A 19 -0.20 -6.11 -2.75
N SER A 20 -0.57 -6.02 -1.47
CA SER A 20 -0.25 -4.83 -0.68
C SER A 20 1.27 -4.76 -0.36
N PRO A 21 1.82 -3.58 -0.02
CA PRO A 21 3.24 -3.45 0.34
C PRO A 21 3.70 -4.43 1.44
N GLN A 22 2.84 -4.70 2.43
CA GLN A 22 3.11 -5.70 3.46
C GLN A 22 3.34 -7.09 2.87
N GLN A 23 2.45 -7.53 1.99
CA GLN A 23 2.53 -8.86 1.38
C GLN A 23 3.62 -8.94 0.30
N MET A 24 3.86 -7.86 -0.43
CA MET A 24 5.00 -7.76 -1.35
C MET A 24 6.32 -7.88 -0.60
N MET A 25 6.48 -7.17 0.51
CA MET A 25 7.70 -7.23 1.32
C MET A 25 7.85 -8.60 1.99
N GLY A 26 6.79 -9.14 2.60
CA GLY A 26 6.83 -10.48 3.22
C GLY A 26 7.27 -11.56 2.24
N ALA A 27 6.68 -11.59 1.05
CA ALA A 27 7.07 -12.52 -0.02
C ALA A 27 8.51 -12.29 -0.48
N THR A 28 8.92 -11.03 -0.66
CA THR A 28 10.29 -10.68 -1.06
C THR A 28 11.31 -11.15 -0.02
N VAL A 29 11.08 -10.88 1.25
CA VAL A 29 11.97 -11.30 2.34
C VAL A 29 12.04 -12.83 2.44
N LYS A 30 10.91 -13.52 2.41
CA LYS A 30 10.85 -14.99 2.54
C LYS A 30 11.42 -15.76 1.35
N ASN A 31 11.53 -15.13 0.18
CA ASN A 31 12.09 -15.76 -1.01
C ASN A 31 13.52 -15.27 -1.28
N HIS A 32 13.68 -13.96 -1.52
CA HIS A 32 14.95 -13.38 -1.92
C HIS A 32 15.95 -13.27 -0.76
N PHE A 33 15.53 -12.77 0.42
CA PHE A 33 16.47 -12.65 1.55
C PHE A 33 16.81 -14.00 2.18
N ALA A 34 15.83 -14.91 2.26
CA ALA A 34 16.06 -16.28 2.73
C ALA A 34 17.16 -16.98 1.92
N GLU A 35 17.09 -16.90 0.59
CA GLU A 35 18.13 -17.42 -0.31
C GLU A 35 19.47 -16.72 -0.11
N LEU A 36 19.48 -15.37 -0.08
CA LEU A 36 20.68 -14.57 0.10
C LEU A 36 21.42 -14.88 1.42
N ALA A 37 20.67 -15.07 2.50
CA ALA A 37 21.20 -15.34 3.83
C ALA A 37 21.50 -16.83 4.08
N GLY A 38 21.14 -17.72 3.13
CA GLY A 38 21.24 -19.18 3.33
C GLY A 38 20.34 -19.70 4.46
N VAL A 39 19.25 -19.00 4.77
CA VAL A 39 18.31 -19.36 5.84
C VAL A 39 17.06 -19.99 5.22
N PRO A 40 16.63 -21.18 5.66
CA PRO A 40 15.39 -21.77 5.19
C PRO A 40 14.19 -20.84 5.42
N ARG A 41 13.27 -20.80 4.44
CA ARG A 41 12.08 -19.93 4.47
C ARG A 41 11.22 -20.10 5.74
N ASP A 42 11.12 -21.32 6.25
CA ASP A 42 10.37 -21.68 7.47
C ASP A 42 11.11 -21.33 8.77
N LYS A 43 12.40 -20.98 8.69
CA LYS A 43 13.22 -20.51 9.82
C LYS A 43 13.29 -19.00 9.93
N LEU A 44 12.91 -18.27 8.88
CA LEU A 44 12.81 -16.81 8.92
C LEU A 44 11.46 -16.41 9.54
N TYR A 45 11.45 -15.50 10.52
CA TYR A 45 10.22 -14.99 11.12
C TYR A 45 10.04 -13.51 10.77
N VAL A 46 9.03 -13.20 9.96
CA VAL A 46 8.76 -11.86 9.43
C VAL A 46 7.65 -11.20 10.22
N VAL A 47 7.99 -10.09 10.87
CA VAL A 47 7.04 -9.26 11.64
C VAL A 47 6.78 -7.96 10.89
N SER A 48 5.52 -7.67 10.59
CA SER A 48 5.11 -6.40 10.01
C SER A 48 4.57 -5.46 11.08
N ILE A 49 5.04 -4.21 11.11
CA ILE A 49 4.55 -3.17 12.03
C ILE A 49 3.76 -2.15 11.22
N VAL A 50 2.47 -2.01 11.53
CA VAL A 50 1.53 -1.24 10.70
C VAL A 50 0.46 -0.53 11.54
N PRO A 51 -0.08 0.61 11.12
CA PRO A 51 -1.08 1.35 11.90
C PRO A 51 -2.52 0.80 11.74
N CYS A 52 -2.71 -0.42 11.22
CA CYS A 52 -4.02 -0.94 10.83
C CYS A 52 -4.25 -2.39 11.27
N LEU A 53 -5.40 -2.65 11.91
CA LEU A 53 -5.78 -4.01 12.36
C LEU A 53 -6.13 -4.95 11.19
N ALA A 54 -6.64 -4.43 10.08
CA ALA A 54 -7.02 -5.24 8.93
C ALA A 54 -5.84 -6.02 8.35
N LYS A 55 -4.61 -5.51 8.54
CA LYS A 55 -3.37 -6.17 8.13
C LYS A 55 -3.09 -7.49 8.85
N LYS A 56 -3.60 -7.68 10.07
CA LYS A 56 -3.52 -8.97 10.78
C LYS A 56 -4.32 -10.03 10.03
N VAL A 57 -5.54 -9.69 9.61
CA VAL A 57 -6.41 -10.57 8.82
C VAL A 57 -5.78 -10.83 7.45
N GLU A 58 -5.22 -9.80 6.81
CA GLU A 58 -4.51 -9.97 5.54
C GLU A 58 -3.34 -10.95 5.66
N ALA A 59 -2.50 -10.86 6.69
CA ALA A 59 -1.38 -11.80 6.91
C ALA A 59 -1.81 -13.24 7.19
N ALA A 60 -3.04 -13.45 7.64
CA ALA A 60 -3.58 -14.78 7.92
C ALA A 60 -4.27 -15.44 6.70
N ARG A 61 -4.36 -14.74 5.56
CA ARG A 61 -5.03 -15.26 4.36
C ARG A 61 -4.23 -16.45 3.76
N PRO A 62 -4.88 -17.60 3.45
CA PRO A 62 -4.21 -18.81 2.96
C PRO A 62 -3.39 -18.61 1.68
N GLU A 63 -3.81 -17.72 0.79
CA GLU A 63 -3.12 -17.40 -0.47
C GLU A 63 -1.75 -16.72 -0.28
N PHE A 64 -1.46 -16.21 0.93
CA PHE A 64 -0.15 -15.65 1.29
C PHE A 64 0.70 -16.64 2.10
N ALA A 65 0.48 -17.95 1.89
CA ALA A 65 1.25 -19.02 2.51
C ALA A 65 1.83 -19.99 1.46
N ALA A 66 2.78 -19.49 0.66
CA ALA A 66 3.47 -20.32 -0.34
C ALA A 66 4.18 -21.50 0.33
N GLY A 67 3.87 -22.73 -0.12
CA GLY A 67 4.41 -23.96 0.47
C GLY A 67 4.00 -24.20 1.93
N GLY A 68 2.87 -23.62 2.37
CA GLY A 68 2.41 -23.71 3.76
C GLY A 68 3.13 -22.76 4.73
N VAL A 69 4.10 -21.97 4.25
CA VAL A 69 4.82 -20.97 5.05
C VAL A 69 4.30 -19.58 4.71
N ARG A 70 3.79 -18.87 5.73
CA ARG A 70 3.27 -17.51 5.58
C ARG A 70 4.34 -16.53 5.08
N ASP A 71 3.94 -15.62 4.21
CA ASP A 71 4.77 -14.49 3.74
C ASP A 71 5.04 -13.50 4.90
N VAL A 72 4.08 -13.34 5.81
CA VAL A 72 4.19 -12.53 7.04
C VAL A 72 3.70 -13.35 8.23
N ASP A 73 4.57 -13.59 9.21
CA ASP A 73 4.28 -14.51 10.34
C ASP A 73 3.48 -13.82 11.44
N ALA A 74 3.79 -12.55 11.71
CA ALA A 74 3.09 -11.72 12.68
C ALA A 74 2.90 -10.29 12.18
N VAL A 75 1.85 -9.64 12.69
CA VAL A 75 1.58 -8.24 12.45
C VAL A 75 1.35 -7.57 13.80
N LEU A 76 2.14 -6.55 14.09
CA LEU A 76 2.00 -5.68 15.25
C LEU A 76 1.39 -4.35 14.81
N THR A 77 0.45 -3.86 15.60
CA THR A 77 0.02 -2.47 15.48
C THR A 77 1.09 -1.53 16.06
N THR A 78 1.06 -0.27 15.65
CA THR A 78 1.91 0.77 16.26
C THR A 78 1.72 0.83 17.78
N THR A 79 0.48 0.68 18.27
CA THR A 79 0.20 0.65 19.72
C THR A 79 0.86 -0.55 20.40
N GLU A 80 0.76 -1.74 19.82
CA GLU A 80 1.41 -2.95 20.39
C GLU A 80 2.93 -2.82 20.42
N MET A 81 3.54 -2.23 19.39
CA MET A 81 4.97 -1.92 19.38
C MET A 81 5.34 -0.95 20.51
N LEU A 82 4.57 0.12 20.70
CA LEU A 82 4.79 1.09 21.77
C LEU A 82 4.66 0.47 23.16
N ASP A 83 3.74 -0.48 23.34
CA ASP A 83 3.60 -1.19 24.62
C ASP A 83 4.78 -2.14 24.86
N MET A 84 5.30 -2.81 23.82
CA MET A 84 6.53 -3.59 23.92
C MET A 84 7.74 -2.72 24.34
N ILE A 85 7.87 -1.51 23.79
CA ILE A 85 8.92 -0.54 24.16
C ILE A 85 8.81 -0.17 25.64
N LYS A 86 7.60 0.07 26.16
CA LYS A 86 7.38 0.36 27.58
C LYS A 86 7.75 -0.82 28.47
N LEU A 87 7.38 -2.04 28.07
CA LEU A 87 7.66 -3.26 28.83
C LEU A 87 9.16 -3.55 28.93
N THR A 88 9.93 -3.24 27.89
CA THR A 88 11.39 -3.39 27.87
C THR A 88 12.15 -2.23 28.51
N ARG A 89 11.42 -1.20 28.99
CA ARG A 89 11.98 0.02 29.61
C ARG A 89 12.98 0.74 28.70
N ILE A 90 12.77 0.68 27.39
CA ILE A 90 13.55 1.45 26.43
C ILE A 90 13.15 2.93 26.55
N ASP A 91 14.14 3.78 26.83
CA ASP A 91 13.98 5.22 26.78
C ASP A 91 14.13 5.71 25.33
N ALA A 92 13.00 5.98 24.68
CA ALA A 92 12.96 6.45 23.30
C ALA A 92 13.78 7.74 23.06
N ALA A 93 13.97 8.58 24.10
CA ALA A 93 14.78 9.79 23.98
C ALA A 93 16.28 9.51 23.87
N ARG A 94 16.71 8.29 24.19
CA ARG A 94 18.11 7.85 24.15
C ARG A 94 18.41 6.92 22.98
N VAL A 95 17.42 6.63 22.13
CA VAL A 95 17.62 5.82 20.93
C VAL A 95 18.36 6.66 19.90
N GLU A 96 19.56 6.22 19.53
CA GLU A 96 20.32 6.84 18.45
C GLU A 96 19.74 6.37 17.10
N PRO A 97 19.42 7.30 16.17
CA PRO A 97 19.01 6.92 14.83
C PRO A 97 20.09 6.10 14.13
N CYS A 98 19.69 5.00 13.49
CA CYS A 98 20.55 4.18 12.67
C CYS A 98 19.94 3.97 11.28
N ASP A 99 20.77 3.57 10.32
CA ASP A 99 20.30 3.19 9.00
C ASP A 99 19.51 1.88 9.03
N PHE A 100 18.62 1.72 8.06
CA PHE A 100 17.99 0.43 7.78
C PHE A 100 19.00 -0.55 7.15
N ASP A 101 18.73 -1.84 7.30
CA ASP A 101 19.60 -2.90 6.81
C ASP A 101 19.50 -3.13 5.29
N ASP A 102 20.62 -3.50 4.68
CA ASP A 102 20.66 -4.05 3.32
C ASP A 102 19.97 -5.43 3.27
N PRO A 103 19.34 -5.80 2.13
CA PRO A 103 19.31 -5.08 0.85
C PRO A 103 18.13 -4.11 0.70
N TYR A 104 17.27 -3.96 1.71
CA TYR A 104 15.98 -3.27 1.59
C TYR A 104 15.94 -1.86 2.18
N LYS A 105 17.09 -1.28 2.54
CA LYS A 105 17.19 0.05 3.16
C LYS A 105 16.68 1.22 2.32
N ARG A 106 16.64 1.07 0.99
CA ARG A 106 16.32 2.16 0.06
C ARG A 106 14.81 2.33 -0.07
N VAL A 107 14.31 3.50 0.29
CA VAL A 107 12.91 3.89 0.13
C VAL A 107 12.82 5.09 -0.82
N SER A 108 11.91 5.05 -1.78
CA SER A 108 11.65 6.19 -2.68
C SER A 108 10.70 7.20 -2.02
N SER A 109 10.74 8.46 -2.46
CA SER A 109 9.79 9.48 -1.97
C SER A 109 8.34 9.12 -2.28
N ALA A 110 8.08 8.37 -3.36
CA ALA A 110 6.76 7.84 -3.69
C ALA A 110 6.31 6.77 -2.68
N GLY A 111 7.23 5.90 -2.23
CA GLY A 111 6.92 4.88 -1.22
C GLY A 111 6.51 5.48 0.13
N VAL A 112 7.12 6.60 0.53
CA VAL A 112 6.78 7.30 1.79
C VAL A 112 5.34 7.83 1.78
N LEU A 113 4.80 8.19 0.62
CA LEU A 113 3.45 8.78 0.50
C LEU A 113 2.33 7.79 0.82
N PHE A 114 2.55 6.47 0.71
CA PHE A 114 1.52 5.44 0.92
C PHE A 114 0.80 5.51 2.27
N GLY A 115 1.39 6.18 3.27
CA GLY A 115 0.77 6.38 4.59
C GLY A 115 -0.32 7.45 4.64
N ALA A 116 -0.43 8.30 3.61
CA ALA A 116 -1.41 9.38 3.53
C ALA A 116 -2.48 9.11 2.47
N SER A 117 -3.70 9.57 2.70
CA SER A 117 -4.77 9.50 1.69
C SER A 117 -4.38 10.28 0.43
N GLY A 118 -4.49 9.62 -0.72
CA GLY A 118 -4.06 10.14 -2.03
C GLY A 118 -2.60 9.86 -2.34
N GLY A 119 -1.83 9.34 -1.38
CA GLY A 119 -0.43 9.04 -1.58
C GLY A 119 -0.17 7.83 -2.46
N VAL A 120 -1.08 6.85 -2.48
CA VAL A 120 -0.98 5.69 -3.39
C VAL A 120 -1.25 6.14 -4.82
N ALA A 121 -2.31 6.91 -5.05
CA ALA A 121 -2.63 7.52 -6.33
C ALA A 121 -1.49 8.42 -6.82
N GLU A 122 -0.96 9.31 -5.98
CA GLU A 122 0.18 10.16 -6.32
C GLU A 122 1.42 9.34 -6.70
N ALA A 123 1.74 8.29 -5.93
CA ALA A 123 2.86 7.39 -6.24
C ALA A 123 2.69 6.65 -7.57
N SER A 124 1.48 6.11 -7.82
CA SER A 124 1.15 5.43 -9.08
C SER A 124 1.20 6.38 -10.27
N LEU A 125 0.68 7.60 -10.12
CA LEU A 125 0.67 8.63 -11.16
C LEU A 125 2.08 9.10 -11.51
N ARG A 126 2.97 9.29 -10.52
CA ARG A 126 4.38 9.62 -10.77
C ARG A 126 5.03 8.61 -11.73
N MET A 127 4.85 7.32 -11.44
CA MET A 127 5.36 6.24 -12.29
C MET A 127 4.67 6.19 -13.66
N ALA A 128 3.34 6.34 -13.70
CA ALA A 128 2.58 6.29 -14.94
C ALA A 128 2.98 7.42 -15.90
N VAL A 129 3.09 8.66 -15.42
CA VAL A 129 3.49 9.81 -16.24
C VAL A 129 4.89 9.62 -16.82
N GLU A 130 5.86 9.20 -16.01
CA GLU A 130 7.22 8.94 -16.49
C GLU A 130 7.22 7.84 -17.57
N LYS A 131 6.50 6.73 -17.33
CA LYS A 131 6.46 5.61 -18.26
C LYS A 131 5.78 5.96 -19.58
N LEU A 132 4.71 6.74 -19.54
CA LEU A 132 3.92 7.15 -20.72
C LEU A 132 4.58 8.27 -21.53
N THR A 133 5.32 9.16 -20.86
CA THR A 133 6.02 10.26 -21.53
C THR A 133 7.45 9.90 -21.96
N GLY A 134 8.01 8.80 -21.44
CA GLY A 134 9.40 8.39 -21.68
C GLY A 134 10.43 9.36 -21.10
N THR A 135 10.00 10.36 -20.32
CA THR A 135 10.86 11.39 -19.76
C THR A 135 10.85 11.29 -18.24
N PRO A 136 11.99 10.97 -17.60
CA PRO A 136 12.12 11.05 -16.15
C PRO A 136 11.82 12.48 -15.70
N ARG A 137 10.92 12.65 -14.74
CA ARG A 137 10.61 13.97 -14.15
C ARG A 137 11.27 14.07 -12.77
N PRO A 138 12.50 14.62 -12.70
CA PRO A 138 13.27 14.66 -11.45
C PRO A 138 12.71 15.63 -10.40
N GLN A 139 11.91 16.62 -10.81
CA GLN A 139 11.14 17.45 -9.90
C GLN A 139 9.81 16.75 -9.66
N GLY A 140 9.67 16.10 -8.51
CA GLY A 140 8.55 15.24 -8.17
C GLY A 140 7.21 15.87 -8.57
N LEU A 141 6.41 15.13 -9.34
CA LEU A 141 5.04 15.50 -9.62
C LEU A 141 4.28 15.51 -8.31
N VAL A 142 3.89 16.71 -7.88
CA VAL A 142 3.01 16.91 -6.75
C VAL A 142 1.61 17.11 -7.31
N PHE A 143 0.70 16.22 -6.93
CA PHE A 143 -0.71 16.31 -7.28
C PHE A 143 -1.44 16.86 -6.05
N GLU A 144 -1.50 18.18 -5.93
CA GLU A 144 -2.14 18.83 -4.76
C GLU A 144 -3.64 18.52 -4.70
N GLU A 145 -4.26 18.27 -5.86
CA GLU A 145 -5.69 18.00 -6.00
C GLU A 145 -6.14 16.69 -5.33
N VAL A 146 -5.22 15.73 -5.14
CA VAL A 146 -5.52 14.46 -4.44
C VAL A 146 -5.18 14.49 -2.94
N ARG A 147 -4.66 15.62 -2.45
CA ARG A 147 -4.28 15.81 -1.04
C ARG A 147 -5.42 16.46 -0.24
N GLY A 148 -5.29 16.41 1.10
CA GLY A 148 -6.26 16.98 2.02
C GLY A 148 -7.34 16.01 2.51
N PHE A 149 -8.32 16.55 3.24
CA PHE A 149 -9.28 15.82 4.06
C PHE A 149 -10.70 15.69 3.46
N ALA A 150 -10.90 16.12 2.21
CA ALA A 150 -12.18 15.94 1.53
C ALA A 150 -12.48 14.44 1.35
N GLY A 151 -13.76 14.06 1.51
CA GLY A 151 -14.21 12.67 1.44
C GLY A 151 -13.99 12.02 0.07
N VAL A 152 -14.15 12.80 -1.00
CA VAL A 152 -13.79 12.42 -2.38
C VAL A 152 -12.96 13.56 -2.95
N LYS A 153 -11.85 13.21 -3.59
CA LYS A 153 -10.91 14.13 -4.25
C LYS A 153 -10.71 13.65 -5.67
N GLU A 154 -10.72 14.57 -6.63
CA GLU A 154 -10.61 14.24 -8.05
C GLU A 154 -9.47 15.01 -8.68
N ALA A 155 -8.72 14.38 -9.58
CA ALA A 155 -7.65 15.01 -10.32
C ALA A 155 -7.67 14.56 -11.79
N LEU A 156 -7.29 15.49 -12.67
CA LEU A 156 -7.04 15.22 -14.07
C LEU A 156 -5.56 15.43 -14.36
N VAL A 157 -4.86 14.37 -14.71
CA VAL A 157 -3.42 14.38 -14.94
C VAL A 157 -3.12 14.19 -16.42
N GLU A 158 -2.33 15.10 -16.97
CA GLU A 158 -1.84 14.98 -18.34
C GLU A 158 -0.55 14.15 -18.40
N ALA A 159 -0.64 12.98 -19.05
CA ALA A 159 0.46 12.05 -19.25
C ALA A 159 0.77 11.95 -20.76
N GLY A 160 1.51 12.94 -21.27
CA GLY A 160 1.81 13.03 -22.70
C GLY A 160 0.56 13.40 -23.50
N LYS A 161 0.07 12.48 -24.34
CA LYS A 161 -1.18 12.68 -25.10
C LYS A 161 -2.43 12.17 -24.37
N MET A 162 -2.26 11.48 -23.26
CA MET A 162 -3.37 10.91 -22.50
C MET A 162 -3.75 11.81 -21.33
N LYS A 163 -5.03 11.81 -20.99
CA LYS A 163 -5.60 12.47 -19.83
C LYS A 163 -6.08 11.38 -18.88
N ILE A 164 -5.47 11.30 -17.71
CA ILE A 164 -5.77 10.30 -16.69
C ILE A 164 -6.63 10.95 -15.62
N ARG A 165 -7.84 10.45 -15.41
CA ARG A 165 -8.76 10.90 -14.37
C ARG A 165 -8.64 9.99 -13.16
N VAL A 166 -8.41 10.59 -12.00
CA VAL A 166 -8.21 9.85 -10.75
C VAL A 166 -9.18 10.34 -9.69
N ALA A 167 -9.78 9.40 -8.96
CA ALA A 167 -10.52 9.68 -7.74
C ALA A 167 -9.79 9.10 -6.53
N VAL A 168 -9.73 9.85 -5.45
CA VAL A 168 -9.21 9.44 -4.15
C VAL A 168 -10.31 9.58 -3.13
N VAL A 169 -10.73 8.44 -2.59
CA VAL A 169 -11.86 8.32 -1.68
C VAL A 169 -11.33 8.07 -0.28
N SER A 170 -11.71 8.91 0.67
CA SER A 170 -11.38 8.77 2.08
C SER A 170 -12.59 8.22 2.84
N GLY A 171 -12.51 6.94 3.22
CA GLY A 171 -13.54 6.28 4.02
C GLY A 171 -14.62 5.59 3.17
N LEU A 172 -15.05 4.40 3.63
CA LEU A 172 -15.91 3.50 2.85
C LEU A 172 -17.29 4.08 2.53
N HIS A 173 -17.84 4.94 3.38
CA HIS A 173 -19.14 5.60 3.12
C HIS A 173 -19.08 6.53 1.90
N ASN A 174 -17.92 7.15 1.62
CA ASN A 174 -17.72 7.97 0.44
C ASN A 174 -17.49 7.13 -0.82
N ALA A 175 -17.14 5.85 -0.68
CA ALA A 175 -16.92 4.94 -1.79
C ALA A 175 -18.23 4.37 -2.35
N GLU A 176 -19.26 4.18 -1.50
CA GLU A 176 -20.53 3.57 -1.91
C GLU A 176 -21.19 4.27 -3.11
N PRO A 177 -21.31 5.62 -3.16
CA PRO A 177 -21.91 6.28 -4.32
C PRO A 177 -21.16 6.03 -5.63
N ILE A 178 -19.83 5.95 -5.59
CA ILE A 178 -19.00 5.67 -6.78
C ILE A 178 -19.15 4.20 -7.19
N ILE A 179 -19.16 3.30 -6.21
CA ILE A 179 -19.35 1.86 -6.42
C ILE A 179 -20.70 1.57 -7.09
N GLU A 180 -21.77 2.19 -6.63
CA GLU A 180 -23.11 2.02 -7.21
C GLU A 180 -23.15 2.44 -8.67
N ARG A 181 -22.56 3.60 -9.01
CA ARG A 181 -22.47 4.09 -10.39
C ARG A 181 -21.73 3.10 -11.29
N VAL A 182 -20.56 2.63 -10.85
CA VAL A 182 -19.76 1.61 -11.58
C VAL A 182 -20.58 0.33 -11.80
N LEU A 183 -21.30 -0.15 -10.77
CA LEU A 183 -22.10 -1.38 -10.87
C LEU A 183 -23.32 -1.23 -11.79
N THR A 184 -23.90 -0.03 -11.90
CA THR A 184 -24.98 0.24 -12.85
C THR A 184 -24.51 0.39 -14.30
N GLY A 185 -23.20 0.28 -14.54
CA GLY A 185 -22.59 0.48 -15.86
C GLY A 185 -22.50 1.95 -16.27
N GLU A 186 -22.63 2.88 -15.31
CA GLU A 186 -22.43 4.30 -15.57
C GLU A 186 -20.93 4.58 -15.74
N ASP A 187 -20.59 5.28 -16.82
CA ASP A 187 -19.23 5.75 -17.04
C ASP A 187 -18.88 6.85 -16.03
N CYS A 188 -18.17 6.44 -14.96
CA CYS A 188 -17.66 7.36 -13.95
C CYS A 188 -16.50 8.22 -14.47
N GLY A 189 -15.90 7.84 -15.60
CA GLY A 189 -14.80 8.54 -16.22
C GLY A 189 -13.48 8.46 -15.45
N TYR A 190 -13.32 7.57 -14.47
CA TYR A 190 -12.07 7.41 -13.73
C TYR A 190 -11.22 6.26 -14.27
N ASP A 191 -9.94 6.51 -14.51
CA ASP A 191 -8.95 5.50 -14.87
C ASP A 191 -8.33 4.83 -13.63
N LEU A 192 -8.33 5.53 -12.49
CA LEU A 192 -7.82 5.05 -11.20
C LEU A 192 -8.69 5.56 -10.05
N ILE A 193 -9.04 4.66 -9.14
CA ILE A 193 -9.76 5.00 -7.91
C ILE A 193 -8.95 4.44 -6.72
N GLU A 194 -8.49 5.33 -5.84
CA GLU A 194 -7.95 4.97 -4.52
C GLU A 194 -9.07 4.97 -3.48
N VAL A 195 -9.15 3.91 -2.66
CA VAL A 195 -10.10 3.76 -1.55
C VAL A 195 -9.38 3.28 -0.31
#